data_AF-A0A3S5DVL8-F1
#
_entry.id   AF-A0A3S5DVL8-F1
#
_cell.length_a   1.000
_cell.length_b   1.000
_cell.length_c   1.000
_cell.angle_alpha   90.00
_cell.angle_beta   90.00
_cell.angle_gamma   90.00
#
_symmetry.space_group_name_H-M   'P 1'
#
loop_
_entity.id
_entity.type
_entity.pdbx_description
1 polymer ?
#
loop_
_entity_poly.entity_id
_entity_poly.type
_entity_poly.pdbx_seq_one_letter_code
_entity_poly.pdbx_strand_id
1 'polypeptide(L)'
;MPGGSVDNCITFQPVQNHVVIGDDSTIDFSKYYHFIPMPDLRAFANAGFPFSRMADLSQTITVMPKTPNEAQMETLLNTVGFIGAQTGFPAINLTVTDDGSTIQGKDADIMIIGGIPDKLKDDKQIDLLVQATESWVKTPMRQTPFPGIVPDESDRAAETQSTLTSSGAMAAVIGFQSPYNDQRSVIALLADSPRGYEMLNDAVNDSGKRATMFGSVAVIRESGINSLRVGDVYYVGHLPWFERLWYALANHPILLAVLAAISVVLLAWVLWRLLRIISRRRLNPDNE
;
A
#
# COMPACT_ATOMS: atom_id res chain seq x y z
N MET A 1 -39.11 0.20 -12.78
CA MET A 1 -40.03 1.33 -13.03
C MET A 1 -40.92 0.94 -14.20
N PRO A 2 -42.26 1.03 -14.08
CA PRO A 2 -43.12 0.80 -15.24
C PRO A 2 -42.85 1.91 -16.25
N GLY A 3 -42.25 1.55 -17.40
CA GLY A 3 -41.99 2.49 -18.48
C GLY A 3 -43.32 2.89 -19.14
N GLY A 4 -43.51 4.20 -19.39
CA GLY A 4 -44.68 4.70 -20.11
C GLY A 4 -44.78 4.13 -21.53
N SER A 5 -46.00 4.08 -22.08
CA SER A 5 -46.25 3.70 -23.47
C SER A 5 -46.30 4.93 -24.37
N VAL A 6 -46.25 4.72 -25.69
CA VAL A 6 -46.34 5.78 -26.70
C VAL A 6 -47.65 6.58 -26.59
N ASP A 7 -48.71 5.94 -26.12
CA ASP A 7 -50.04 6.55 -25.92
C ASP A 7 -50.26 7.13 -24.52
N ASN A 8 -49.34 6.90 -23.57
CA ASN A 8 -49.49 7.35 -22.19
C ASN A 8 -48.14 7.74 -21.57
N CYS A 9 -47.81 9.03 -21.70
CA CYS A 9 -46.64 9.64 -21.08
C CYS A 9 -46.84 9.78 -19.56
N ILE A 10 -46.37 8.80 -18.80
CA ILE A 10 -46.33 8.88 -17.34
C ILE A 10 -45.12 9.73 -16.95
N THR A 11 -45.36 10.99 -16.58
CA THR A 11 -44.32 11.84 -15.99
C THR A 11 -44.24 11.54 -14.49
N PHE A 12 -43.12 10.97 -14.06
CA PHE A 12 -42.80 10.88 -12.63
C PHE A 12 -41.83 12.00 -12.30
N GLN A 13 -42.19 12.88 -11.35
CA GLN A 13 -41.20 13.72 -10.70
C GLN A 13 -40.60 12.88 -9.57
N PRO A 14 -39.32 12.45 -9.65
CA PRO A 14 -38.67 11.89 -8.48
C PRO A 14 -38.74 12.94 -7.37
N VAL A 15 -39.27 12.56 -6.19
CA VAL A 15 -39.24 13.42 -5.02
C VAL A 15 -37.78 13.80 -4.77
N GLN A 16 -37.46 15.09 -4.81
CA GLN A 16 -36.11 15.55 -4.55
C GLN A 16 -35.79 15.28 -3.08
N ASN A 17 -35.20 14.13 -2.80
CA ASN A 17 -34.57 13.87 -1.51
C ASN A 17 -33.34 14.78 -1.42
N HIS A 18 -33.42 15.82 -0.60
CA HIS A 18 -32.24 16.60 -0.25
C HIS A 18 -31.62 16.00 1.02
N VAL A 19 -30.31 15.82 1.00
CA VAL A 19 -29.52 15.48 2.20
C VAL A 19 -28.62 16.69 2.45
N VAL A 20 -28.64 17.20 3.67
CA VAL A 20 -27.79 18.32 4.09
C VAL A 20 -26.88 17.82 5.18
N ILE A 21 -25.58 18.12 5.07
CA ILE A 21 -24.61 17.94 6.14
C ILE A 21 -24.70 19.20 6.99
N GLY A 22 -25.04 19.06 8.27
CA GLY A 22 -25.15 20.19 9.19
C GLY A 22 -23.79 20.85 9.43
N ASP A 23 -23.76 22.16 9.65
CA ASP A 23 -22.52 22.93 9.87
C ASP A 23 -21.76 22.51 11.15
N ASP A 24 -22.44 21.84 12.08
CA ASP A 24 -21.89 21.26 13.31
C ASP A 24 -21.36 19.83 13.12
N SER A 25 -21.42 19.29 11.90
CA SER A 25 -20.90 17.96 11.59
C SER A 25 -19.37 17.99 11.62
N THR A 26 -18.79 17.30 12.59
CA THR A 26 -17.33 17.14 12.71
C THR A 26 -16.91 15.71 12.44
N ILE A 27 -15.81 15.52 11.72
CA ILE A 27 -15.13 14.23 11.59
C ILE A 27 -13.85 14.30 12.43
N ASP A 28 -13.75 13.44 13.44
CA ASP A 28 -12.60 13.38 14.34
C ASP A 28 -11.64 12.25 13.96
N PHE A 29 -10.40 12.61 13.59
CA PHE A 29 -9.33 11.67 13.27
C PHE A 29 -8.29 11.51 14.40
N SER A 30 -8.50 12.09 15.57
CA SER A 30 -7.47 12.24 16.62
C SER A 30 -7.01 10.91 17.25
N LYS A 31 -7.79 9.82 17.13
CA LYS A 31 -7.53 8.55 17.81
C LYS A 31 -7.22 7.38 16.87
N TYR A 32 -6.94 7.66 15.60
CA TYR A 32 -6.58 6.61 14.66
C TYR A 32 -5.13 6.17 14.83
N TYR A 33 -4.92 4.86 14.83
CA TYR A 33 -3.58 4.29 14.76
C TYR A 33 -3.07 4.40 13.32
N HIS A 34 -1.86 4.93 13.17
CA HIS A 34 -1.18 4.95 11.88
C HIS A 34 -0.52 3.60 11.68
N PHE A 35 -1.09 2.78 10.78
CA PHE A 35 -0.59 1.46 10.45
C PHE A 35 -0.95 1.14 9.00
N ILE A 36 0.05 0.81 8.19
CA ILE A 36 -0.16 0.49 6.77
C ILE A 36 0.74 -0.68 6.33
N PRO A 37 0.21 -1.67 5.58
CA PRO A 37 1.03 -2.67 4.90
C PRO A 37 1.75 -2.03 3.71
N MET A 38 3.06 -2.25 3.63
CA MET A 38 3.96 -1.76 2.59
C MET A 38 4.74 -2.95 2.01
N PRO A 39 5.26 -2.87 0.77
CA PRO A 39 5.15 -1.75 -0.17
C PRO A 39 3.75 -1.64 -0.82
N ASP A 40 3.24 -0.41 -0.90
CA ASP A 40 2.01 -0.10 -1.64
C ASP A 40 2.16 1.17 -2.48
N LEU A 41 2.36 0.98 -3.79
CA LEU A 41 2.45 2.07 -4.75
C LEU A 41 1.14 2.85 -4.91
N ARG A 42 -0.01 2.34 -4.44
CA ARG A 42 -1.24 3.14 -4.39
C ARG A 42 -1.11 4.27 -3.40
N ALA A 43 -0.47 4.03 -2.26
CA ALA A 43 -0.25 5.05 -1.24
C ALA A 43 0.67 6.16 -1.77
N PHE A 44 1.69 5.80 -2.54
CA PHE A 44 2.54 6.74 -3.26
C PHE A 44 1.78 7.52 -4.33
N ALA A 45 1.11 6.82 -5.25
CA ALA A 45 0.43 7.44 -6.38
C ALA A 45 -0.72 8.38 -5.95
N ASN A 46 -1.44 8.06 -4.87
CA ASN A 46 -2.59 8.86 -4.46
C ASN A 46 -2.24 9.94 -3.44
N ALA A 47 -1.28 9.70 -2.54
CA ALA A 47 -1.03 10.58 -1.39
C ALA A 47 0.44 10.99 -1.24
N GLY A 48 1.34 10.57 -2.13
CA GLY A 48 2.78 10.81 -2.00
C GLY A 48 3.44 10.08 -0.82
N PHE A 49 2.76 9.11 -0.21
CA PHE A 49 3.29 8.33 0.91
C PHE A 49 4.40 7.38 0.41
N PRO A 50 5.52 7.20 1.12
CA PRO A 50 5.83 7.58 2.52
C PRO A 50 6.30 9.03 2.70
N PHE A 51 6.65 9.73 1.62
CA PHE A 51 7.32 11.03 1.67
C PHE A 51 6.42 12.14 2.20
N SER A 52 5.10 12.02 2.02
CA SER A 52 4.10 12.92 2.56
C SER A 52 3.88 12.80 4.07
N ARG A 53 4.57 11.88 4.77
CA ARG A 53 4.48 11.76 6.23
C ARG A 53 4.90 13.05 6.94
N MET A 54 5.92 13.73 6.41
CA MET A 54 6.28 15.09 6.83
C MET A 54 6.00 16.02 5.65
N ALA A 55 5.14 17.02 5.85
CA ALA A 55 4.67 17.89 4.77
C ALA A 55 5.80 18.67 4.09
N ASP A 56 6.90 18.92 4.81
CA ASP A 56 8.11 19.62 4.37
C ASP A 56 9.19 18.70 3.77
N LEU A 57 8.91 17.40 3.67
CA LEU A 57 9.82 16.32 3.24
C LEU A 57 11.10 16.22 4.10
N SER A 58 11.07 16.68 5.35
CA SER A 58 12.25 16.67 6.25
C SER A 58 12.80 15.29 6.59
N GLN A 59 12.00 14.25 6.38
CA GLN A 59 12.40 12.85 6.57
C GLN A 59 12.50 12.10 5.24
N THR A 60 12.89 12.81 4.18
CA THR A 60 13.10 12.28 2.83
C THR A 60 14.51 12.57 2.35
N ILE A 61 15.18 11.55 1.82
CA ILE A 61 16.47 11.69 1.13
C ILE A 61 16.31 11.23 -0.31
N THR A 62 16.60 12.10 -1.27
CA THR A 62 16.63 11.74 -2.68
C THR A 62 18.05 11.42 -3.13
N VAL A 63 18.24 10.20 -3.64
CA VAL A 63 19.48 9.73 -4.24
C VAL A 63 19.38 9.89 -5.76
N MET A 64 20.31 10.65 -6.33
CA MET A 64 20.41 10.89 -7.77
C MET A 64 21.78 10.48 -8.30
N PRO A 65 21.97 10.30 -9.62
CA PRO A 65 23.29 10.13 -10.19
C PRO A 65 24.12 11.41 -9.99
N LYS A 66 25.44 11.27 -9.88
CA LYS A 66 26.38 12.39 -9.74
C LYS A 66 26.24 13.48 -10.81
N THR A 67 25.88 13.07 -12.01
CA THR A 67 25.57 13.96 -13.15
C THR A 67 24.17 13.63 -13.64
N PRO A 68 23.12 14.19 -13.02
CA PRO A 68 21.75 13.92 -13.43
C PRO A 68 21.50 14.55 -14.80
N ASN A 69 20.78 13.84 -15.67
CA ASN A 69 20.32 14.40 -16.93
C ASN A 69 19.05 15.26 -16.72
N GLU A 70 18.65 15.99 -17.77
CA GLU A 70 17.47 16.88 -17.72
C GLU A 70 16.20 16.12 -17.33
N ALA A 71 15.98 14.94 -17.90
CA ALA A 71 14.78 14.13 -17.62
C ALA A 71 14.72 13.63 -16.16
N GLN A 72 15.87 13.31 -15.55
CA GLN A 72 15.97 12.94 -14.13
C GLN A 72 15.70 14.14 -13.22
N MET A 73 16.20 15.32 -13.58
CA MET A 73 15.92 16.55 -12.84
C MET A 73 14.43 16.91 -12.93
N GLU A 74 13.85 16.79 -14.12
CA GLU A 74 12.41 16.98 -14.32
C GLU A 74 11.61 15.99 -13.47
N THR A 75 12.02 14.73 -13.42
CA THR A 75 11.39 13.69 -12.58
C THR A 75 11.43 14.05 -11.10
N LEU A 76 12.57 14.57 -10.61
CA LEU A 76 12.69 15.04 -9.23
C LEU A 76 11.68 16.16 -8.97
N LEU A 77 11.70 17.20 -9.79
CA LEU A 77 10.87 18.38 -9.61
C LEU A 77 9.38 18.05 -9.73
N ASN A 78 8.99 17.21 -10.69
CA ASN A 78 7.62 16.74 -10.86
C ASN A 78 7.17 15.90 -9.65
N THR A 79 7.99 14.96 -9.19
CA THR A 79 7.65 14.12 -8.04
C THR A 79 7.51 14.94 -6.77
N VAL A 80 8.45 15.84 -6.51
CA VAL A 80 8.43 16.73 -5.34
C VAL A 80 7.25 17.70 -5.42
N GLY A 81 6.97 18.26 -6.60
CA GLY A 81 5.81 19.11 -6.84
C GLY A 81 4.49 18.37 -6.63
N PHE A 82 4.40 17.12 -7.11
CA PHE A 82 3.27 16.23 -6.86
C PHE A 82 3.04 15.98 -5.37
N ILE A 83 4.10 15.63 -4.61
CA ILE A 83 3.99 15.41 -3.16
C ILE A 83 3.58 16.71 -2.46
N GLY A 84 4.19 17.84 -2.82
CA GLY A 84 3.83 19.14 -2.26
C GLY A 84 2.38 19.55 -2.54
N ALA A 85 1.83 19.17 -3.71
CA ALA A 85 0.43 19.36 -4.03
C ALA A 85 -0.49 18.46 -3.20
N GLN A 86 -0.05 17.25 -2.83
CA GLN A 86 -0.80 16.36 -1.93
C GLN A 86 -0.77 16.83 -0.47
N THR A 87 0.37 17.34 0.01
CA THR A 87 0.51 17.80 1.40
C THR A 87 0.03 19.23 1.61
N GLY A 88 -0.07 20.02 0.53
CA GLY A 88 -0.35 21.46 0.60
C GLY A 88 0.81 22.29 1.12
N PHE A 89 2.03 21.73 1.17
CA PHE A 89 3.22 22.39 1.71
C PHE A 89 4.45 22.17 0.81
N PRO A 90 5.30 23.18 0.57
CA PRO A 90 6.48 23.03 -0.26
C PRO A 90 7.57 22.17 0.40
N ALA A 91 8.30 21.40 -0.40
CA ALA A 91 9.42 20.58 0.05
C ALA A 91 10.68 21.43 0.36
N ILE A 92 10.71 22.01 1.55
CA ILE A 92 11.81 22.89 1.99
C ILE A 92 12.96 22.16 2.67
N ASN A 93 12.72 20.94 3.20
CA ASN A 93 13.70 20.19 3.99
C ASN A 93 14.14 18.88 3.30
N LEU A 94 13.99 18.81 1.97
CA LEU A 94 14.44 17.67 1.18
C LEU A 94 15.97 17.63 1.10
N THR A 95 16.56 16.49 1.41
CA THR A 95 18.00 16.25 1.21
C THR A 95 18.24 15.55 -0.12
N VAL A 96 19.12 16.09 -0.98
CA VAL A 96 19.53 15.45 -2.24
C VAL A 96 21.00 15.03 -2.13
N THR A 97 21.31 13.80 -2.53
CA THR A 97 22.67 13.23 -2.45
C THR A 97 22.96 12.39 -3.69
N ASP A 98 24.22 12.35 -4.12
CA ASP A 98 24.71 11.41 -5.14
C ASP A 98 25.37 10.16 -4.53
N ASP A 99 25.62 10.18 -3.22
CA ASP A 99 26.32 9.12 -2.52
C ASP A 99 25.36 8.25 -1.71
N GLY A 100 25.16 7.02 -2.19
CA GLY A 100 24.41 5.97 -1.51
C GLY A 100 25.04 5.48 -0.19
N SER A 101 26.19 6.01 0.24
CA SER A 101 26.70 5.80 1.60
C SER A 101 26.02 6.71 2.64
N THR A 102 25.57 7.89 2.22
CA THR A 102 25.03 8.93 3.13
C THR A 102 23.66 8.57 3.72
N ILE A 103 22.98 7.59 3.11
CA ILE A 103 21.69 7.04 3.57
C ILE A 103 21.86 6.03 4.71
N GLN A 104 23.06 5.50 4.93
CA GLN A 104 23.30 4.47 5.95
C GLN A 104 23.06 5.04 7.36
N GLY A 105 22.20 4.37 8.13
CA GLY A 105 21.88 4.77 9.50
C GLY A 105 21.05 6.04 9.62
N LYS A 106 20.45 6.53 8.53
CA LYS A 106 19.51 7.66 8.56
C LYS A 106 18.08 7.17 8.77
N ASP A 107 17.36 7.86 9.64
CA ASP A 107 15.93 7.67 9.85
C ASP A 107 15.12 8.50 8.85
N ALA A 108 15.21 8.13 7.57
CA ALA A 108 14.53 8.82 6.48
C ALA A 108 14.06 7.84 5.40
N ASP A 109 12.97 8.20 4.73
CA ASP A 109 12.47 7.52 3.55
C ASP A 109 13.34 7.91 2.34
N ILE A 110 13.62 6.94 1.45
CA ILE A 110 14.61 7.11 0.38
C ILE A 110 13.90 7.17 -0.96
N MET A 111 14.08 8.26 -1.69
CA MET A 111 13.64 8.38 -3.08
C MET A 111 14.84 8.16 -3.99
N ILE A 112 14.77 7.23 -4.92
CA ILE A 112 15.85 6.99 -5.89
C ILE A 112 15.34 7.45 -7.25
N ILE A 113 16.12 8.25 -7.95
CA ILE A 113 15.84 8.62 -9.35
C ILE A 113 17.05 8.19 -10.16
N GLY A 114 16.87 7.41 -11.22
CA GLY A 114 18.01 6.92 -12.00
C GLY A 114 18.25 5.42 -11.84
N GLY A 115 19.37 5.08 -11.23
CA GLY A 115 19.78 3.70 -10.98
C GLY A 115 19.85 3.40 -9.50
N ILE A 116 19.50 2.17 -9.11
CA ILE A 116 19.62 1.72 -7.71
C ILE A 116 21.11 1.59 -7.36
N PRO A 117 21.61 2.25 -6.30
CA PRO A 117 22.98 2.09 -5.82
C PRO A 117 23.30 0.63 -5.46
N ASP A 118 24.51 0.16 -5.75
CA ASP A 118 24.89 -1.25 -5.52
C ASP A 118 24.80 -1.66 -4.05
N LYS A 119 25.00 -0.72 -3.12
CA LYS A 119 24.83 -0.96 -1.67
C LYS A 119 23.40 -1.29 -1.25
N LEU A 120 22.41 -0.94 -2.07
CA LEU A 120 21.02 -1.33 -1.86
C LEU A 120 20.69 -2.64 -2.60
N LYS A 121 21.51 -3.10 -3.55
CA LYS A 121 21.27 -4.36 -4.28
C LYS A 121 21.71 -5.61 -3.51
N ASP A 122 22.43 -5.45 -2.41
CA ASP A 122 23.11 -6.54 -1.68
C ASP A 122 22.17 -7.37 -0.79
N ASP A 123 20.88 -7.00 -0.70
CA ASP A 123 19.85 -7.83 -0.07
C ASP A 123 19.27 -8.80 -1.10
N LYS A 124 19.20 -10.09 -0.77
CA LYS A 124 18.59 -11.14 -1.64
C LYS A 124 17.17 -10.79 -2.08
N GLN A 125 16.42 -10.03 -1.30
CA GLN A 125 15.09 -9.56 -1.69
C GLN A 125 15.15 -8.50 -2.80
N ILE A 126 16.20 -7.68 -2.80
CA ILE A 126 16.42 -6.64 -3.79
C ILE A 126 17.08 -7.23 -5.04
N ASP A 127 17.96 -8.23 -4.91
CA ASP A 127 18.42 -9.04 -6.04
C ASP A 127 17.24 -9.78 -6.70
N LEU A 128 16.23 -10.23 -5.94
CA LEU A 128 14.98 -10.77 -6.51
C LEU A 128 14.09 -9.70 -7.16
N LEU A 129 14.09 -8.44 -6.68
CA LEU A 129 13.36 -7.34 -7.32
C LEU A 129 14.09 -6.80 -8.56
N VAL A 130 15.42 -6.78 -8.55
CA VAL A 130 16.29 -6.42 -9.67
C VAL A 130 16.32 -7.56 -10.69
N GLN A 131 16.36 -8.83 -10.28
CA GLN A 131 16.17 -9.98 -11.16
C GLN A 131 14.72 -10.14 -11.60
N ALA A 132 13.72 -9.72 -10.82
CA ALA A 132 12.38 -9.53 -11.36
C ALA A 132 12.49 -8.53 -12.51
N THR A 133 13.13 -7.38 -12.27
CA THR A 133 13.43 -6.33 -13.28
C THR A 133 14.22 -6.83 -14.50
N GLU A 134 15.16 -7.76 -14.34
CA GLU A 134 15.94 -8.34 -15.45
C GLU A 134 15.26 -9.56 -16.09
N SER A 135 14.43 -10.30 -15.35
CA SER A 135 13.57 -11.38 -15.86
C SER A 135 12.25 -10.86 -16.48
N TRP A 136 12.03 -9.53 -16.48
CA TRP A 136 10.91 -8.76 -17.08
C TRP A 136 10.72 -8.92 -18.59
N VAL A 137 11.40 -9.88 -19.21
CA VAL A 137 11.16 -10.25 -20.60
C VAL A 137 10.03 -11.26 -20.72
N LYS A 138 9.61 -11.94 -19.63
CA LYS A 138 8.89 -13.21 -19.81
C LYS A 138 7.73 -13.47 -18.87
N THR A 139 6.64 -12.70 -18.76
CA THR A 139 5.45 -13.21 -18.04
C THR A 139 4.16 -12.49 -18.46
N PRO A 140 3.10 -13.19 -18.89
CA PRO A 140 1.74 -12.65 -18.91
C PRO A 140 1.04 -13.06 -17.63
N MET A 141 0.31 -12.14 -16.98
CA MET A 141 -0.49 -12.50 -15.81
C MET A 141 -1.83 -11.78 -15.80
N ARG A 142 -2.80 -12.53 -15.29
CA ARG A 142 -4.25 -12.34 -15.33
C ARG A 142 -4.69 -11.10 -14.55
N GLN A 143 -5.45 -10.21 -15.18
CA GLN A 143 -6.11 -9.09 -14.51
C GLN A 143 -7.23 -9.63 -13.61
N THR A 144 -7.07 -9.54 -12.28
CA THR A 144 -8.20 -9.64 -11.35
C THR A 144 -8.95 -8.29 -11.36
N PRO A 145 -10.27 -8.26 -11.64
CA PRO A 145 -11.00 -7.00 -11.84
C PRO A 145 -11.21 -6.17 -10.56
N PHE A 146 -10.81 -6.66 -9.39
CA PHE A 146 -11.09 -6.01 -8.11
C PHE A 146 -9.89 -6.12 -7.15
N PRO A 147 -9.14 -5.02 -6.91
CA PRO A 147 -8.12 -4.99 -5.89
C PRO A 147 -8.77 -4.93 -4.50
N GLY A 148 -8.87 -6.09 -3.85
CA GLY A 148 -9.29 -6.18 -2.45
C GLY A 148 -8.31 -5.47 -1.51
N ILE A 149 -8.84 -4.96 -0.40
CA ILE A 149 -8.06 -4.31 0.69
C ILE A 149 -7.20 -5.36 1.44
N VAL A 150 -7.55 -6.65 1.32
CA VAL A 150 -6.90 -7.76 2.02
C VAL A 150 -6.00 -8.53 1.02
N PRO A 151 -4.70 -8.73 1.31
CA PRO A 151 -3.80 -9.45 0.41
C PRO A 151 -4.10 -10.95 0.42
N ASP A 152 -4.34 -11.55 -0.74
CA ASP A 152 -4.33 -13.02 -0.89
C ASP A 152 -2.87 -13.52 -1.01
N GLU A 153 -2.57 -14.69 -0.46
CA GLU A 153 -1.24 -15.31 -0.55
C GLU A 153 -0.94 -15.82 -1.97
N SER A 154 -1.99 -16.11 -2.75
CA SER A 154 -1.87 -16.59 -4.13
C SER A 154 -1.32 -15.52 -5.10
N ASP A 155 -1.55 -14.23 -4.82
CA ASP A 155 -1.03 -13.10 -5.60
C ASP A 155 0.47 -12.81 -5.37
N ARG A 156 1.11 -13.52 -4.43
CA ARG A 156 2.53 -13.34 -4.09
C ARG A 156 3.48 -14.22 -4.93
N ALA A 157 2.95 -15.17 -5.69
CA ALA A 157 3.74 -16.06 -6.52
C ALA A 157 3.95 -15.47 -7.93
N ALA A 158 5.21 -15.33 -8.35
CA ALA A 158 5.54 -14.98 -9.74
C ALA A 158 5.18 -16.17 -10.66
N GLU A 159 4.03 -16.10 -11.35
CA GLU A 159 3.52 -17.22 -12.16
C GLU A 159 3.85 -17.08 -13.66
N THR A 160 4.59 -18.07 -14.17
CA THR A 160 4.77 -18.57 -15.56
C THR A 160 5.15 -17.66 -16.72
N GLN A 161 6.24 -18.09 -17.38
CA GLN A 161 6.96 -17.27 -18.32
C GLN A 161 6.35 -17.19 -19.73
N SER A 162 6.19 -15.99 -20.31
CA SER A 162 6.00 -15.82 -21.76
C SER A 162 6.74 -14.60 -22.29
N THR A 163 7.74 -14.88 -23.12
CA THR A 163 8.68 -13.95 -23.73
C THR A 163 7.99 -13.06 -24.76
N LEU A 164 7.68 -11.81 -24.43
CA LEU A 164 7.36 -10.77 -25.42
C LEU A 164 8.25 -9.56 -25.17
N THR A 165 9.43 -9.58 -25.81
CA THR A 165 10.33 -8.43 -25.91
C THR A 165 9.69 -7.37 -26.81
N SER A 166 9.09 -6.34 -26.21
CA SER A 166 8.86 -5.08 -26.92
C SER A 166 9.96 -4.10 -26.49
N SER A 167 10.80 -3.71 -27.46
CA SER A 167 11.95 -2.81 -27.28
C SER A 167 11.56 -1.32 -27.28
N GLY A 168 10.43 -0.99 -26.68
CA GLY A 168 10.01 0.40 -26.49
C GLY A 168 10.69 1.04 -25.29
N ALA A 169 10.63 2.36 -25.18
CA ALA A 169 11.02 3.06 -23.95
C ALA A 169 10.23 2.52 -22.75
N MET A 170 10.89 2.42 -21.60
CA MET A 170 10.30 1.85 -20.39
C MET A 170 10.65 2.66 -19.16
N ALA A 171 9.71 2.69 -18.24
CA ALA A 171 9.89 3.23 -16.90
C ALA A 171 9.35 2.25 -15.86
N ALA A 172 9.82 2.38 -14.63
CA ALA A 172 9.35 1.61 -13.50
C ALA A 172 9.38 2.40 -12.21
N VAL A 173 8.37 2.17 -11.39
CA VAL A 173 8.33 2.61 -10.00
C VAL A 173 8.40 1.38 -9.12
N ILE A 174 9.39 1.30 -8.25
CA ILE A 174 9.62 0.14 -7.38
C ILE A 174 9.64 0.62 -5.93
N GLY A 175 8.79 0.01 -5.10
CA GLY A 175 8.72 0.22 -3.66
C GLY A 175 9.25 -0.99 -2.90
N PHE A 176 10.15 -0.76 -1.95
CA PHE A 176 10.67 -1.81 -1.07
C PHE A 176 11.05 -1.25 0.32
N GLN A 177 11.37 -2.13 1.27
CA GLN A 177 11.75 -1.73 2.63
C GLN A 177 13.17 -1.15 2.66
N SER A 178 13.41 -0.13 3.47
CA SER A 178 14.78 0.36 3.68
C SER A 178 15.61 -0.66 4.46
N PRO A 179 16.80 -1.06 3.99
CA PRO A 179 17.66 -1.99 4.73
C PRO A 179 18.28 -1.36 5.99
N TYR A 180 18.14 -0.04 6.17
CA TYR A 180 18.70 0.68 7.31
C TYR A 180 17.68 0.95 8.41
N ASN A 181 16.37 0.83 8.11
CA ASN A 181 15.31 1.11 9.08
C ASN A 181 14.00 0.43 8.68
N ASP A 182 13.50 -0.43 9.56
CA ASP A 182 12.30 -1.24 9.30
C ASP A 182 11.01 -0.41 9.14
N GLN A 183 10.99 0.83 9.61
CA GLN A 183 9.87 1.76 9.53
C GLN A 183 10.00 2.74 8.35
N ARG A 184 10.99 2.54 7.48
CA ARG A 184 11.25 3.40 6.32
C ARG A 184 11.15 2.63 5.03
N SER A 185 10.76 3.35 3.99
CA SER A 185 10.51 2.78 2.67
C SER A 185 11.43 3.44 1.65
N VAL A 186 11.75 2.67 0.60
CA VAL A 186 12.46 3.14 -0.58
C VAL A 186 11.49 3.14 -1.74
N ILE A 187 11.41 4.25 -2.48
CA ILE A 187 10.72 4.32 -3.76
C ILE A 187 11.72 4.71 -4.83
N ALA A 188 11.94 3.82 -5.78
CA ALA A 188 12.82 4.02 -6.91
C ALA A 188 12.02 4.32 -8.19
N LEU A 189 12.31 5.47 -8.79
CA LEU A 189 11.80 5.98 -10.06
C LEU A 189 12.88 5.74 -11.12
N LEU A 190 12.70 4.69 -11.91
CA LEU A 190 13.69 4.19 -12.85
C LEU A 190 13.16 4.35 -14.28
N ALA A 191 14.03 4.69 -15.22
CA ALA A 191 13.72 4.64 -16.64
C ALA A 191 14.97 4.36 -17.46
N ASP A 192 14.78 3.72 -18.61
CA ASP A 192 15.86 3.33 -19.54
C ASP A 192 16.32 4.46 -20.47
N SER A 193 15.50 5.50 -20.63
CA SER A 193 15.66 6.54 -21.61
C SER A 193 14.98 7.85 -21.17
N PRO A 194 15.35 9.02 -21.74
CA PRO A 194 14.64 10.28 -21.50
C PRO A 194 13.14 10.17 -21.79
N ARG A 195 12.77 9.46 -22.87
CA ARG A 195 11.37 9.17 -23.21
C ARG A 195 10.66 8.33 -22.14
N GLY A 196 11.38 7.40 -21.50
CA GLY A 196 10.88 6.65 -20.35
C GLY A 196 10.55 7.55 -19.17
N TYR A 197 11.40 8.53 -18.85
CA TYR A 197 11.13 9.51 -17.79
C TYR A 197 9.93 10.42 -18.11
N GLU A 198 9.75 10.84 -19.36
CA GLU A 198 8.54 11.57 -19.76
C GLU A 198 7.27 10.74 -19.49
N MET A 199 7.28 9.47 -19.84
CA MET A 199 6.16 8.57 -19.56
C MET A 199 5.94 8.34 -18.06
N LEU A 200 7.02 8.28 -17.27
CA LEU A 200 6.96 8.18 -15.83
C LEU A 200 6.31 9.43 -15.22
N ASN A 201 6.75 10.62 -15.65
CA ASN A 201 6.21 11.89 -15.18
C ASN A 201 4.73 12.03 -15.52
N ASP A 202 4.35 11.66 -16.75
CA ASP A 202 2.95 11.64 -17.18
C ASP A 202 2.12 10.64 -16.36
N ALA A 203 2.64 9.45 -16.09
CA ALA A 203 1.97 8.45 -15.27
C ALA A 203 1.73 8.88 -13.81
N VAL A 204 2.69 9.60 -13.21
CA VAL A 204 2.57 10.12 -11.84
C VAL A 204 1.64 11.33 -11.77
N ASN A 205 1.55 12.14 -12.82
CA ASN A 205 0.68 13.33 -12.83
C ASN A 205 -0.76 13.01 -13.22
N ASP A 206 -0.98 12.11 -14.18
CA ASP A 206 -2.31 11.73 -14.66
C ASP A 206 -3.06 10.86 -13.63
N SER A 207 -4.24 11.31 -13.20
CA SER A 207 -5.04 10.62 -12.19
C SER A 207 -5.56 9.25 -12.64
N GLY A 208 -5.84 9.08 -13.93
CA GLY A 208 -6.30 7.80 -14.49
C GLY A 208 -5.18 6.78 -14.54
N LYS A 209 -3.96 7.20 -14.90
CA LYS A 209 -2.75 6.38 -14.88
C LYS A 209 -2.29 6.05 -13.47
N ARG A 210 -2.37 6.99 -12.53
CA ARG A 210 -2.09 6.72 -11.12
C ARG A 210 -3.00 5.67 -10.51
N ALA A 211 -4.27 5.61 -10.93
CA ALA A 211 -5.22 4.63 -10.41
C ALA A 211 -4.83 3.17 -10.71
N THR A 212 -3.99 2.93 -11.72
CA THR A 212 -3.48 1.60 -12.05
C THR A 212 -2.13 1.29 -11.40
N MET A 213 -1.50 2.23 -10.69
CA MET A 213 -0.27 2.00 -9.94
C MET A 213 -0.58 1.37 -8.59
N PHE A 214 -0.22 0.09 -8.42
CA PHE A 214 -0.40 -0.63 -7.16
C PHE A 214 0.68 -1.68 -6.90
N GLY A 215 0.67 -2.25 -5.70
CA GLY A 215 1.61 -3.31 -5.34
C GLY A 215 3.00 -2.78 -5.00
N SER A 216 4.04 -3.54 -5.31
CA SER A 216 5.43 -3.18 -5.05
C SER A 216 6.15 -2.65 -6.28
N VAL A 217 5.66 -2.97 -7.49
CA VAL A 217 6.28 -2.60 -8.76
C VAL A 217 5.20 -2.10 -9.71
N ALA A 218 5.41 -0.96 -10.37
CA ALA A 218 4.58 -0.47 -11.47
C ALA A 218 5.46 -0.20 -12.69
N VAL A 219 5.30 -0.99 -13.73
CA VAL A 219 6.02 -0.88 -15.00
C VAL A 219 5.19 -0.06 -15.97
N ILE A 220 5.80 0.98 -16.54
CA ILE A 220 5.17 1.95 -17.42
C ILE A 220 5.76 1.75 -18.81
N ARG A 221 4.88 1.46 -19.77
CA ARG A 221 5.20 1.28 -21.19
C ARG A 221 4.25 2.13 -22.03
N GLU A 222 4.55 2.28 -23.31
CA GLU A 222 3.63 2.92 -24.26
C GLU A 222 2.27 2.21 -24.34
N SER A 223 2.25 0.90 -24.10
CA SER A 223 1.02 0.09 -24.08
C SER A 223 0.17 0.29 -22.83
N GLY A 224 0.68 0.97 -21.79
CA GLY A 224 0.00 1.16 -20.51
C GLY A 224 0.88 0.83 -19.30
N ILE A 225 0.24 0.86 -18.13
CA ILE A 225 0.88 0.64 -16.82
C ILE A 225 0.48 -0.73 -16.29
N ASN A 226 1.48 -1.54 -15.96
CA ASN A 226 1.32 -2.87 -15.40
C ASN A 226 1.95 -2.93 -14.02
N SER A 227 1.14 -3.19 -13.01
CA SER A 227 1.53 -3.27 -11.62
C SER A 227 1.59 -4.72 -11.13
N LEU A 228 2.58 -4.98 -10.28
CA LEU A 228 2.84 -6.29 -9.69
C LEU A 228 3.09 -6.13 -8.19
N ARG A 229 2.73 -7.17 -7.43
CA ARG A 229 3.07 -7.30 -6.02
C ARG A 229 4.07 -8.43 -5.87
N VAL A 230 5.32 -8.06 -5.64
CA VAL A 230 6.47 -8.95 -5.51
C VAL A 230 7.19 -8.66 -4.19
N GLY A 231 7.56 -9.70 -3.46
CA GLY A 231 8.30 -9.61 -2.20
C GLY A 231 7.42 -9.68 -0.95
N ASP A 232 8.07 -9.61 0.21
CA ASP A 232 7.40 -9.66 1.51
C ASP A 232 6.73 -8.31 1.84
N VAL A 233 5.60 -8.38 2.54
CA VAL A 233 4.90 -7.21 3.07
C VAL A 233 5.47 -6.88 4.45
N TYR A 234 5.94 -5.64 4.63
CA TYR A 234 6.32 -5.06 5.92
C TYR A 234 5.25 -4.08 6.39
N TYR A 235 5.32 -3.67 7.65
CA TYR A 235 4.31 -2.79 8.24
C TYR A 235 4.95 -1.54 8.81
N VAL A 236 4.44 -0.38 8.39
CA VAL A 236 4.89 0.92 8.85
C VAL A 236 3.85 1.51 9.80
N GLY A 237 4.34 2.06 10.91
CA GLY A 237 3.56 2.69 11.96
C GLY A 237 3.39 1.81 13.20
N HIS A 238 2.44 2.20 14.06
CA HIS A 238 2.22 1.57 15.35
C HIS A 238 0.78 1.09 15.48
N LEU A 239 0.61 -0.18 15.81
CA LEU A 239 -0.65 -0.78 16.15
C LEU A 239 -0.52 -1.46 17.52
N PRO A 240 -1.41 -1.18 18.49
CA PRO A 240 -1.38 -1.84 19.79
C PRO A 240 -1.46 -3.36 19.65
N TRP A 241 -0.86 -4.08 20.61
CA TRP A 241 -0.77 -5.54 20.54
C TRP A 241 -2.15 -6.22 20.43
N PHE A 242 -3.18 -5.68 21.07
CA PHE A 242 -4.53 -6.23 21.03
C PHE A 242 -5.19 -6.04 19.67
N GLU A 243 -5.01 -4.88 19.03
CA GLU A 243 -5.48 -4.63 17.65
C GLU A 243 -4.71 -5.48 16.65
N ARG A 244 -3.41 -5.71 16.86
CA ARG A 244 -2.61 -6.59 16.00
C ARG A 244 -3.09 -8.03 16.06
N LEU A 245 -3.51 -8.50 17.24
CA LEU A 245 -4.14 -9.81 17.40
C LEU A 245 -5.49 -9.86 16.67
N TRP A 246 -6.34 -8.84 16.84
CA TRP A 246 -7.61 -8.74 16.13
C TRP A 246 -7.43 -8.72 14.61
N TYR A 247 -6.49 -7.92 14.09
CA TYR A 247 -6.14 -7.85 12.68
C TYR A 247 -5.69 -9.22 12.14
N ALA A 248 -4.81 -9.92 12.87
CA ALA A 248 -4.37 -11.25 12.49
C ALA A 248 -5.51 -12.27 12.50
N LEU A 249 -6.41 -12.22 13.49
CA LEU A 249 -7.56 -13.13 13.59
C LEU A 249 -8.64 -12.84 12.54
N ALA A 250 -8.84 -11.56 12.19
CA ALA A 250 -9.86 -11.14 11.21
C ALA A 250 -9.59 -11.74 9.82
N ASN A 251 -8.32 -11.93 9.45
CA ASN A 251 -7.94 -12.55 8.18
C ASN A 251 -8.15 -14.08 8.16
N HIS A 252 -8.51 -14.70 9.29
CA HIS A 252 -8.69 -16.15 9.41
C HIS A 252 -10.07 -16.50 9.99
N PRO A 253 -11.17 -16.41 9.19
CA PRO A 253 -12.54 -16.63 9.67
C PRO A 253 -12.75 -18.04 10.25
N ILE A 254 -12.05 -19.04 9.73
CA ILE A 254 -12.09 -20.42 10.24
C ILE A 254 -11.49 -20.51 11.65
N LEU A 255 -10.35 -19.85 11.87
CA LEU A 255 -9.68 -19.84 13.16
C LEU A 255 -10.55 -19.14 14.21
N LEU A 256 -11.21 -18.04 13.84
CA LEU A 256 -12.22 -17.38 14.66
C LEU A 256 -13.39 -18.31 15.01
N ALA A 257 -13.91 -19.06 14.03
CA ALA A 257 -15.00 -20.02 14.28
C ALA A 257 -14.58 -21.13 15.27
N VAL A 258 -13.35 -21.65 15.14
CA VAL A 258 -12.81 -22.66 16.06
C VAL A 258 -12.63 -22.08 17.47
N LEU A 259 -12.03 -20.90 17.59
CA LEU A 259 -11.86 -20.23 18.90
C LEU A 259 -13.20 -19.92 19.57
N ALA A 260 -14.20 -19.50 18.80
CA ALA A 260 -15.56 -19.28 19.29
C ALA A 260 -16.23 -20.59 19.75
N ALA A 261 -16.05 -21.69 19.03
CA ALA A 261 -16.58 -22.98 19.45
C ALA A 261 -15.92 -23.44 20.78
N ILE A 262 -14.61 -23.29 20.91
CA ILE A 262 -13.87 -23.63 22.14
C ILE A 262 -14.34 -22.77 23.31
N SER A 263 -14.54 -21.47 23.11
CA SER A 263 -14.98 -20.56 24.18
C SER A 263 -16.39 -20.92 24.69
N VAL A 264 -17.30 -21.31 23.79
CA VAL A 264 -18.65 -21.80 24.16
C VAL A 264 -18.56 -23.09 24.98
N VAL A 265 -17.74 -24.05 24.57
CA VAL A 265 -17.55 -25.31 25.31
C VAL A 265 -16.94 -25.06 26.69
N LEU A 266 -15.95 -24.18 26.80
CA LEU A 266 -15.34 -23.80 28.08
C LEU A 266 -16.34 -23.10 29.01
N LEU A 267 -17.13 -22.16 28.49
CA LEU A 267 -18.17 -21.48 29.27
C LEU A 267 -19.23 -22.46 29.79
N ALA A 268 -19.70 -23.38 28.93
CA ALA A 268 -20.62 -24.43 29.32
C ALA A 268 -20.03 -25.32 30.43
N TRP A 269 -18.75 -25.68 30.31
CA TRP A 269 -18.05 -26.49 31.32
C TRP A 269 -17.88 -25.76 32.65
N VAL A 270 -17.49 -24.48 32.63
CA VAL A 270 -17.35 -23.65 33.84
C VAL A 270 -18.69 -23.46 34.54
N LEU A 271 -19.76 -23.14 33.79
CA LEU A 271 -21.12 -23.03 34.32
C LEU A 271 -21.60 -24.34 34.95
N TRP A 272 -21.40 -25.46 34.25
CA TRP A 272 -21.74 -26.77 34.78
C TRP A 272 -20.99 -27.09 36.08
N ARG A 273 -19.69 -26.77 36.15
CA ARG A 273 -18.87 -26.96 37.35
C ARG A 273 -19.33 -26.07 38.51
N LEU A 274 -19.63 -24.79 38.25
CA LEU A 274 -20.14 -23.85 39.24
C LEU A 274 -21.49 -24.30 39.82
N LEU A 275 -22.44 -24.66 38.95
CA LEU A 275 -23.74 -25.19 39.36
C LEU A 275 -23.59 -26.47 40.19
N ARG A 276 -22.65 -27.36 39.82
CA ARG A 276 -22.37 -28.59 40.57
C ARG A 276 -21.80 -28.32 41.96
N ILE A 277 -20.95 -27.31 42.13
CA ILE A 277 -20.42 -26.90 43.44
C ILE A 277 -21.52 -26.29 44.31
N ILE A 278 -22.36 -25.42 43.75
CA ILE A 278 -23.47 -24.78 44.47
C ILE A 278 -24.51 -25.82 44.91
N SER A 279 -24.84 -26.77 44.03
CA SER A 279 -25.74 -27.88 44.36
C SER A 279 -25.21 -28.74 45.51
N ARG A 280 -23.91 -29.08 45.51
CA ARG A 280 -23.28 -29.82 46.62
C ARG A 280 -23.32 -29.04 47.94
N ARG A 281 -23.17 -27.71 47.91
CA ARG A 281 -23.33 -26.87 49.10
C ARG A 281 -24.77 -26.83 49.64
N ARG A 282 -25.78 -27.00 48.79
CA ARG A 282 -27.20 -27.04 49.22
C ARG A 282 -27.62 -28.40 49.79
N LEU A 283 -26.88 -29.47 49.50
CA LEU A 283 -27.22 -30.85 49.89
C LEU A 283 -26.55 -31.32 51.19
N ASN A 284 -25.80 -30.45 51.88
CA ASN A 284 -25.37 -30.68 53.27
C ASN A 284 -26.02 -29.64 54.19
N PRO A 285 -27.20 -29.92 54.76
CA PRO A 285 -27.75 -29.21 55.92
C PRO A 285 -27.17 -29.69 57.26
N ASP A 286 -26.33 -30.72 57.29
CA ASP A 286 -25.89 -31.33 58.55
C ASP A 286 -24.39 -31.08 58.76
N ASN A 287 -24.10 -30.04 59.53
CA ASN A 287 -22.93 -29.93 60.41
C ASN A 287 -23.27 -28.86 61.45
N GLU A 288 -24.22 -29.20 62.33
CA GLU A 288 -24.17 -28.84 63.76
C GLU A 288 -23.46 -29.97 64.50
#